data_AF-A0AAF0UEJ2-F1
#
_entry.id   AF-A0AAF0UEJ2-F1
#
_cell.length_a   1.000
_cell.length_b   1.000
_cell.length_c   1.000
_cell.angle_alpha   90.00
_cell.angle_beta   90.00
_cell.angle_gamma   90.00
#
_symmetry.space_group_name_H-M   'P 1'
#
loop_
_entity.id
_entity.type
_entity.pdbx_description
1 polymer ?
#
loop_
_entity_poly.entity_id
_entity_poly.type
_entity_poly.pdbx_seq_one_letter_code
_entity_poly.pdbx_strand_id
1 'polypeptide(L)' 'MEGAEVSISHCYREANQVADFLAKLASSSGNGTFYFSYQQLPKEAKGLFQLDRWQLPCIRRKYDKCNFFVS' A
#
# COMPACT_ATOMS: atom_id res chain seq x y z
N MET A 1 18.62 -20.60 20.73
CA MET A 1 17.86 -19.86 19.71
C MET A 1 16.97 -18.90 20.47
N GLU A 2 17.45 -17.68 20.63
CA GLU A 2 16.72 -16.61 21.31
C GLU A 2 15.57 -16.21 20.39
N GLY A 3 14.33 -16.44 20.83
CA GLY A 3 13.14 -16.12 20.06
C GLY A 3 13.04 -14.61 19.92
N ALA A 4 12.95 -14.12 18.69
CA ALA A 4 12.70 -12.70 18.45
C ALA A 4 11.38 -12.33 19.16
N GLU A 5 11.44 -11.32 20.02
CA GLU A 5 10.24 -10.75 20.64
C GLU A 5 9.40 -10.08 19.55
N VAL A 6 8.23 -10.65 19.24
CA VAL A 6 7.32 -10.12 18.22
C VAL A 6 6.14 -9.44 18.91
N SER A 7 6.04 -8.12 18.77
CA SER A 7 4.87 -7.35 19.17
C SER A 7 3.94 -7.13 17.98
N ILE A 8 2.66 -7.47 18.11
CA ILE A 8 1.64 -7.22 17.09
C ILE A 8 0.88 -5.95 17.48
N SER A 9 0.89 -4.94 16.61
CA SER A 9 0.10 -3.72 16.76
C SER A 9 -0.84 -3.55 15.58
N HIS A 10 -2.05 -3.07 15.85
CA HIS A 10 -2.99 -2.72 14.80
C HIS A 10 -2.61 -1.35 14.23
N CYS A 11 -2.53 -1.24 12.90
CA CYS A 11 -2.36 0.03 12.19
C CYS A 11 -3.63 0.37 11.40
N TYR A 12 -3.89 1.66 11.23
CA TYR A 12 -4.97 2.12 10.35
C TYR A 12 -4.66 1.70 8.90
N ARG A 13 -5.71 1.44 8.13
CA ARG A 13 -5.60 0.99 6.75
C ARG A 13 -4.82 1.99 5.89
N GLU A 14 -5.00 3.28 6.16
CA GLU A 14 -4.33 4.39 5.48
C GLU A 14 -2.82 4.37 5.70
N ALA A 15 -2.36 3.96 6.89
CA ALA A 15 -0.94 3.80 7.19
C ALA A 15 -0.35 2.51 6.59
N ASN A 16 -1.19 1.51 6.31
CA ASN A 16 -0.76 0.21 5.78
C ASN A 16 -0.74 0.15 4.23
N GLN A 17 -0.84 1.29 3.54
CA GLN A 17 -1.03 1.33 2.10
C GLN A 17 0.17 0.82 1.30
N VAL A 18 1.39 1.08 1.76
CA VAL A 18 2.60 0.58 1.10
C VAL A 18 2.63 -0.94 1.12
N ALA A 19 2.34 -1.55 2.28
CA ALA A 19 2.28 -3.00 2.42
C ALA A 19 1.13 -3.61 1.59
N ASP A 20 -0.07 -3.00 1.62
CA ASP A 20 -1.21 -3.44 0.79
C ASP A 20 -0.88 -3.38 -0.71
N PHE A 21 -0.21 -2.34 -1.18
CA PHE A 21 0.25 -2.24 -2.56
C PHE A 21 1.27 -3.33 -2.91
N LEU A 22 2.29 -3.54 -2.07
CA LEU A 22 3.31 -4.56 -2.31
C LEU A 22 2.71 -5.98 -2.31
N ALA A 23 1.77 -6.26 -1.41
CA ALA A 23 1.04 -7.53 -1.39
C ALA A 23 0.25 -7.77 -2.68
N LYS A 24 -0.45 -6.73 -3.17
CA LYS A 24 -1.17 -6.80 -4.46
C LYS A 24 -0.21 -7.00 -5.63
N LEU A 25 0.92 -6.29 -5.64
CA LEU A 25 1.93 -6.43 -6.70
C LEU A 25 2.51 -7.85 -6.72
N ALA A 26 2.81 -8.42 -5.54
CA ALA A 26 3.26 -9.79 -5.42
C ALA A 26 2.20 -10.77 -5.96
N SER A 27 0.92 -10.58 -5.60
CA SER A 27 -0.17 -11.43 -6.10
C SER A 27 -0.38 -11.34 -7.62
N SER A 28 -0.15 -10.17 -8.21
CA SER A 28 -0.35 -9.94 -9.65
C SER A 28 0.85 -10.37 -10.50
N SER A 29 2.07 -10.27 -9.97
CA SER A 29 3.30 -10.57 -10.72
C SER A 29 3.68 -12.05 -10.65
N GLY A 30 3.22 -12.78 -9.63
CA GLY A 30 3.55 -14.19 -9.41
C GLY A 30 5.01 -14.46 -9.02
N ASN A 31 5.83 -13.40 -8.88
CA ASN A 31 7.25 -13.49 -8.59
C ASN A 31 7.60 -12.78 -7.29
N GLY A 32 8.34 -13.46 -6.41
CA GLY A 32 8.90 -12.86 -5.21
C GLY A 32 10.00 -11.88 -5.57
N THR A 33 9.76 -10.59 -5.33
CA THR A 33 10.73 -9.52 -5.57
C THR A 33 11.05 -8.82 -4.26
N PHE A 34 12.36 -8.62 -4.01
CA PHE A 34 12.86 -7.93 -2.83
C PHE A 34 13.32 -6.54 -3.20
N TYR A 35 12.88 -5.55 -2.45
CA TYR A 35 13.28 -4.16 -2.59
C TYR A 35 14.06 -3.76 -1.33
N PHE A 36 15.35 -3.46 -1.50
CA PHE A 36 16.24 -3.09 -0.40
C PHE A 36 16.48 -1.58 -0.32
N SER A 37 16.12 -0.84 -1.35
CA SER A 37 16.27 0.62 -1.37
C SER A 37 15.04 1.32 -1.92
N TYR A 38 14.87 2.58 -1.51
CA TYR A 38 13.80 3.44 -2.01
C TYR A 38 13.82 3.56 -3.54
N GLN A 39 14.99 3.56 -4.16
CA GLN A 39 15.15 3.67 -5.60
C GLN A 39 14.59 2.47 -6.35
N GLN A 40 14.67 1.28 -5.75
CA GLN A 40 14.15 0.03 -6.33
C GLN A 40 12.62 -0.08 -6.23
N LEU A 41 11.96 0.68 -5.35
CA LEU A 41 10.51 0.63 -5.23
C LEU A 41 9.80 1.07 -6.52
N PRO A 42 8.67 0.43 -6.87
CA PRO A 42 7.79 0.90 -7.94
C PRO A 42 7.25 2.30 -7.66
N LYS A 43 6.93 3.05 -8.72
CA LYS A 43 6.57 4.47 -8.64
C LYS A 43 5.33 4.70 -7.76
N GLU A 44 4.37 3.80 -7.85
CA GLU A 44 3.12 3.85 -7.10
C GLU A 44 3.38 3.69 -5.59
N ALA A 45 4.21 2.71 -5.21
CA ALA A 45 4.60 2.51 -3.81
C ALA A 45 5.45 3.66 -3.27
N LYS A 46 6.30 4.27 -4.11
CA LYS A 46 7.08 5.47 -3.73
C LYS A 46 6.19 6.64 -3.34
N GLY A 47 5.07 6.84 -4.04
CA GLY A 47 4.10 7.87 -3.71
C GLY A 47 3.43 7.61 -2.36
N LEU A 48 2.98 6.38 -2.12
CA LEU A 48 2.39 5.95 -0.85
C LEU A 48 3.37 6.12 0.31
N PHE A 49 4.64 5.74 0.12
CA PHE A 49 5.70 5.93 1.11
C PHE A 49 5.94 7.40 1.44
N GLN A 50 5.91 8.29 0.44
CA GLN A 50 6.09 9.72 0.70
C GLN A 50 4.90 10.33 1.45
N LEU A 51 3.67 9.94 1.12
CA LEU A 51 2.48 10.40 1.84
C LEU A 51 2.54 10.01 3.32
N ASP A 52 2.91 8.75 3.60
CA ASP A 52 3.10 8.26 4.97
C ASP A 52 4.19 9.04 5.71
N ARG A 53 5.36 9.24 5.07
CA ARG A 53 6.46 10.04 5.63
C ARG A 53 6.07 11.49 5.92
N TRP A 54 5.20 12.08 5.10
CA TRP A 54 4.70 13.44 5.29
C TRP A 54 3.44 13.52 6.16
N GLN A 55 2.95 12.40 6.68
CA GLN A 55 1.71 12.31 7.47
C GLN A 55 0.51 12.91 6.74
N LEU A 56 0.48 12.78 5.41
CA LEU A 56 -0.61 13.30 4.59
C LEU A 56 -1.71 12.25 4.43
N PRO A 57 -2.99 12.66 4.49
CA PRO A 57 -4.09 11.74 4.26
C PRO A 57 -4.11 11.28 2.80
N CYS A 58 -4.22 9.96 2.58
CA CYS A 58 -4.48 9.41 1.26
C CYS A 58 -5.99 9.39 0.98
N ILE A 59 -6.48 10.36 0.20
CA ILE A 59 -7.89 10.47 -0.15
C ILE A 59 -8.21 9.55 -1.33
N ARG A 60 -8.96 8.48 -1.06
CA ARG A 60 -9.47 7.61 -2.13
C ARG A 60 -10.71 8.22 -2.79
N ARG A 61 -10.57 8.66 -4.04
CA ARG A 61 -11.72 8.97 -4.90
C ARG A 61 -12.43 7.67 -5.27
N LYS A 62 -13.64 7.48 -4.76
CA LYS A 62 -14.59 6.52 -5.34
C LYS A 62 -15.37 7.27 -6.42
N TYR A 63 -15.26 6.83 -7.67
CA TYR A 63 -16.26 7.20 -8.66
C TYR A 63 -17.49 6.37 -8.34
N ASP A 64 -18.55 7.01 -7.85
CA ASP A 64 -19.87 6.41 -7.95
C ASP A 64 -20.21 6.43 -9.44
N LYS A 65 -20.41 5.25 -10.05
CA LYS A 65 -20.93 5.21 -11.41
C LYS A 65 -22.36 5.74 -11.29
N CYS A 66 -22.55 7.03 -11.54
CA CYS A 66 -23.88 7.55 -11.77
C CYS A 66 -24.47 6.74 -12.93
N ASN A 67 -25.41 5.85 -12.61
CA ASN A 67 -26.17 5.10 -13.61
C ASN A 67 -27.08 6.12 -14.31
N PHE A 68 -26.54 6.86 -15.28
CA PHE A 68 -27.32 7.65 -16.22
C PHE A 68 -28.01 6.72 -17.23
N PHE A 69 -28.77 5.74 -16.73
CA PHE A 69 -29.81 5.11 -17.54
C PHE A 69 -31.07 5.96 -17.35
N VAL A 70 -31.23 6.92 -18.25
CA VAL A 70 -32.52 7.55 -18.51
C VAL A 70 -33.40 6.46 -19.14
N SER A 71 -34.62 6.33 -18.61
CA SER A 71 -35.66 5.39 -19.03
C SER A 71 -36.04 5.49 -20.50
#